data_AF-A0A224Y6C6-F1
#
_entry.id   AF-A0A224Y6C6-F1
#
_cell.length_a   1.000
_cell.length_b   1.000
_cell.length_c   1.000
_cell.angle_alpha   90.00
_cell.angle_beta   90.00
_cell.angle_gamma   90.00
#
_symmetry.space_group_name_H-M   'P 1'
#
loop_
_entity.id
_entity.type
_entity.pdbx_description
1 polymer ?
#
loop_
_entity_poly.entity_id
_entity_poly.type
_entity_poly.pdbx_seq_one_letter_code
_entity_poly.pdbx_strand_id
1 'polypeptide(L)' 'TVFQAEIIGIIECCSLVGEWQGELREVRIFSDIQAALKALSKPCWSSKMVDECRRRPNTLAQRSEVRLY' A
#
# COMPACT_ATOMS: atom_id res chain seq x y z
N THR A 1 2.73 -16.07 -5.98
CA THR A 1 1.40 -16.51 -5.49
C THR A 1 0.42 -15.34 -5.56
N VAL A 2 -0.89 -15.60 -5.51
CA VAL A 2 -1.93 -14.54 -5.58
C VAL A 2 -1.74 -13.46 -4.51
N PHE A 3 -1.31 -13.83 -3.29
CA PHE A 3 -0.93 -12.88 -2.24
C PHE A 3 0.22 -11.93 -2.62
N GLN A 4 1.29 -12.46 -3.22
CA GLN A 4 2.45 -11.63 -3.61
C GLN A 4 2.10 -10.66 -4.73
N ALA A 5 1.28 -11.10 -5.70
CA ALA A 5 0.84 -10.27 -6.80
C ALA A 5 0.05 -9.05 -6.30
N GLU A 6 -0.80 -9.23 -5.29
CA GLU A 6 -1.54 -8.10 -4.73
C GLU A 6 -0.69 -7.15 -3.89
N ILE A 7 0.23 -7.67 -3.08
CA ILE A 7 1.16 -6.81 -2.33
C ILE A 7 1.98 -5.96 -3.30
N ILE A 8 2.41 -6.54 -4.43
CA ILE A 8 3.10 -5.81 -5.50
C ILE A 8 2.16 -4.77 -6.14
N GLY A 9 0.91 -5.13 -6.43
CA GLY A 9 -0.09 -4.20 -6.98
C GLY A 9 -0.29 -2.97 -6.08
N ILE A 10 -0.37 -3.15 -4.76
CA ILE A 10 -0.46 -2.03 -3.80
C ILE A 10 0.81 -1.15 -3.87
N ILE A 11 2.00 -1.76 -3.94
CA ILE A 11 3.28 -1.05 -4.05
C ILE A 11 3.35 -0.23 -5.35
N GLU A 12 2.90 -0.80 -6.46
CA GLU A 12 2.86 -0.13 -7.77
C GLU A 12 1.87 1.02 -7.77
N CYS A 13 0.66 0.83 -7.24
CA CYS A 13 -0.30 1.92 -7.05
C CYS A 13 0.30 3.08 -6.26
N CYS A 14 1.00 2.79 -5.17
CA CYS A 14 1.69 3.82 -4.39
C CYS A 14 2.77 4.53 -5.21
N SER A 15 3.50 3.81 -6.05
CA SER A 15 4.58 4.39 -6.87
C SER A 15 4.02 5.35 -7.92
N LEU A 16 2.94 4.94 -8.61
CA LEU A 16 2.23 5.78 -9.58
C LEU A 16 1.69 7.06 -8.97
N VAL A 17 1.10 6.96 -7.78
CA VAL A 17 0.63 8.13 -7.01
C VAL A 17 1.78 9.02 -6.57
N GLY A 18 2.93 8.44 -6.19
CA GLY A 18 4.12 9.21 -5.79
C GLY A 18 4.76 10.01 -6.93
N GLU A 19 4.61 9.55 -8.17
CA GLU A 19 5.08 10.22 -9.38
C GLU A 19 4.10 11.27 -9.91
N TRP A 20 2.88 11.32 -9.36
CA TRP A 20 1.88 12.28 -9.77
C TRP A 20 2.28 13.71 -9.38
N GLN A 21 2.33 14.61 -10.36
CA GLN A 21 2.79 16.00 -10.17
C GLN A 21 1.66 17.00 -9.84
N GLY A 22 0.40 16.55 -9.83
CA GLY A 22 -0.75 17.39 -9.47
C GLY A 22 -1.10 17.36 -7.98
N GLU A 23 -2.10 18.16 -7.57
CA GLU A 23 -2.67 18.06 -6.22
C GLU A 23 -3.35 16.70 -6.04
N LEU A 24 -2.91 15.96 -5.03
CA LEU A 24 -3.48 14.68 -4.63
C LEU A 24 -4.00 14.83 -3.20
N ARG A 25 -5.33 14.96 -3.07
CA ARG A 25 -5.96 15.15 -1.76
C ARG A 25 -6.22 13.82 -1.05
N GLU A 26 -6.65 12.81 -1.79
CA GLU A 26 -7.01 11.49 -1.24
C GLU A 26 -6.62 10.37 -2.21
N VAL A 27 -6.13 9.26 -1.65
CA VAL A 27 -5.83 8.01 -2.36
C VAL A 27 -6.58 6.88 -1.68
N ARG A 28 -7.40 6.15 -2.44
CA ARG A 28 -8.10 4.95 -1.98
C ARG A 28 -7.60 3.74 -2.75
N ILE A 29 -7.08 2.75 -2.02
CA ILE A 29 -6.66 1.46 -2.58
C ILE A 29 -7.64 0.42 -2.07
N PHE A 30 -8.21 -0.38 -2.98
CA PHE A 30 -9.14 -1.47 -2.67
C PHE A 30 -8.46 -2.80 -2.95
N SER A 31 -8.39 -3.68 -1.94
CA SER A 31 -7.83 -5.03 -2.06
C SER A 31 -8.88 -6.04 -1.59
N ASP A 32 -9.23 -6.99 -2.46
CA ASP A 32 -10.19 -8.05 -2.10
C ASP A 32 -9.53 -9.22 -1.35
N ILE A 33 -8.19 -9.22 -1.28
CA ILE A 33 -7.44 -10.27 -0.61
C ILE A 33 -7.33 -10.00 0.88
N GLN A 34 -8.20 -10.67 1.62
CA GLN A 34 -8.19 -10.68 3.07
C GLN A 34 -6.82 -11.06 3.68
N ALA A 35 -6.02 -11.89 2.99
CA ALA A 35 -4.67 -12.25 3.44
C ALA A 35 -3.67 -11.07 3.37
N ALA A 36 -3.76 -10.22 2.35
CA ALA A 36 -2.94 -9.01 2.20
C ALA A 36 -3.30 -8.01 3.31
N LEU A 37 -4.58 -7.73 3.49
CA LEU A 37 -5.09 -6.87 4.58
C LEU A 37 -4.70 -7.40 5.97
N LYS A 38 -4.82 -8.72 6.20
CA LYS A 38 -4.38 -9.37 7.46
C LYS A 38 -2.87 -9.29 7.67
N ALA A 39 -2.07 -9.40 6.62
CA ALA A 39 -0.61 -9.28 6.74
C ALA A 39 -0.20 -7.84 7.08
N LEU A 40 -0.84 -6.86 6.45
CA LEU A 40 -0.56 -5.43 6.66
C LEU A 40 -1.09 -4.91 8.01
N SER A 41 -2.15 -5.51 8.55
CA SER A 41 -2.70 -5.12 9.86
C SER A 41 -1.96 -5.70 11.07
N LYS A 42 -1.09 -6.71 10.88
CA LYS A 42 -0.32 -7.30 12.00
C LYS A 42 0.68 -6.29 12.58
N PRO A 43 0.93 -6.32 13.91
CA PRO A 43 1.91 -5.44 14.55
C PRO A 43 3.36 -5.81 14.22
N CYS A 44 3.61 -7.06 13.83
CA CYS A 44 4.94 -7.57 13.49
C CYS A 44 4.91 -8.33 12.16
N TRP A 45 5.95 -8.18 11.36
CA TRP A 45 6.11 -8.84 10.07
C TRP A 45 7.58 -9.26 9.88
N SER A 46 7.79 -10.38 9.19
CA SER A 46 9.11 -10.87 8.81
C SER A 46 9.39 -10.76 7.31
N SER A 47 8.35 -10.46 6.52
CA SER A 47 8.46 -10.33 5.07
C SER A 47 8.90 -8.92 4.67
N LYS A 48 10.02 -8.82 3.96
CA LYS A 48 10.50 -7.56 3.36
C LYS A 48 9.47 -6.93 2.42
N MET A 49 8.70 -7.75 1.71
CA MET A 49 7.68 -7.26 0.78
C MET A 49 6.50 -6.61 1.51
N VAL A 50 6.10 -7.17 2.66
CA VAL A 50 5.06 -6.59 3.51
C VAL A 50 5.57 -5.29 4.18
N ASP A 51 6.84 -5.27 4.57
CA ASP A 51 7.50 -4.06 5.08
C ASP A 51 7.49 -2.92 4.05
N GLU A 52 7.91 -3.20 2.81
CA GLU A 52 7.87 -2.21 1.73
C GLU A 52 6.45 -1.72 1.45
N CYS A 53 5.49 -2.65 1.41
CA CYS A 53 4.08 -2.36 1.19
C CYS A 53 3.45 -1.50 2.32
N ARG A 54 3.96 -1.53 3.56
CA ARG A 54 3.54 -0.57 4.59
C ARG A 54 4.26 0.77 4.48
N ARG A 55 5.55 0.76 4.16
CA ARG A 55 6.35 1.99 4.07
C ARG A 55 5.86 2.91 2.97
N ARG A 56 5.55 2.40 1.78
CA ARG A 56 5.14 3.26 0.65
C ARG A 56 3.84 4.04 0.89
N PRO A 57 2.72 3.41 1.31
CA PRO A 57 1.52 4.14 1.72
C PRO A 57 1.79 5.12 2.86
N ASN A 58 2.58 4.74 3.88
CA ASN A 58 2.90 5.65 4.98
C ASN A 58 3.69 6.88 4.54
N THR A 59 4.63 6.72 3.60
CA THR A 59 5.37 7.84 3.01
C THR A 59 4.46 8.73 2.18
N LEU A 60 3.52 8.16 1.43
CA LEU A 60 2.50 8.92 0.72
C LEU A 60 1.52 9.62 1.66
N ALA A 61 1.19 8.99 2.79
CA ALA A 61 0.31 9.54 3.81
C ALA A 61 0.85 10.84 4.44
N GLN A 62 2.15 11.11 4.30
CA GLN A 62 2.75 12.39 4.69
C GLN A 62 2.41 13.54 3.74
N ARG A 63 1.99 13.23 2.50
CA ARG A 63 1.71 14.20 1.44
C ARG A 63 0.22 14.26 1.07
N SER A 64 -0.52 13.17 1.28
CA SER A 64 -1.94 13.03 0.93
C SER A 64 -2.65 12.11 1.91
N GLU A 65 -3.98 12.14 1.98
CA GLU A 65 -4.70 11.19 2.81
C GLU A 65 -4.78 9.82 2.11
N VAL A 66 -4.07 8.82 2.63
CA VAL A 66 -4.06 7.47 2.05
C VAL A 66 -4.88 6.52 2.93
N ARG A 67 -5.87 5.87 2.31
CA ARG A 67 -6.71 4.85 2.97
C ARG A 67 -6.69 3.55 2.16
N LEU A 68 -6.39 2.46 2.85
CA LEU A 68 -6.43 1.10 2.30
C LEU A 68 -7.69 0.41 2.84
N TYR A 69 -8.53 -0.09 1.92
CA TYR A 69 -9.79 -0.77 2.18
C TYR A 69 -9.75 -2.23 1.73
#